data_AF-A0A167LCZ1-F1
#
_entry.id   AF-A0A167LCZ1-F1
#
_cell.length_a   1.000
_cell.length_b   1.000
_cell.length_c   1.000
_cell.angle_alpha   90.00
_cell.angle_beta   90.00
_cell.angle_gamma   90.00
#
_symmetry.space_group_name_H-M   'P 1'
#
loop_
_entity.id
_entity.type
_entity.pdbx_description
1 polymer ?
#
loop_
_entity_poly.entity_id
_entity_poly.type
_entity_poly.pdbx_seq_one_letter_code
_entity_poly.pdbx_strand_id
1 'polypeptide(L)'
;MLDKPDRMDFKPLDVIRKHGVFFTVTDGGLVEWQNLIHRLSFSELTVPYCDPRPPHHRKQAFDFGDVGAGWTANQLGLGCDCLGAIKYLDATLVKPDGEPSTVKNVICIHEQDDGILWKHNNLMTGRAVVVRDRKLIIQFIITLGNYEYISSYHLDSRKVFTSRHARRVSCRRVSIDPGKTSPYGTIVGPGVLAQNHQHIFAARIDAAIDVHRNTVTTEDYLPMPMEPERNPYTQ
;
A
#
# COMPACT_ATOMS: atom_id res chain seq x y z
N MET A 1 11.68 -28.98 37.16
CA MET A 1 12.76 -28.94 36.16
C MET A 1 12.70 -27.62 35.41
N LEU A 2 13.42 -26.62 35.90
CA LEU A 2 14.22 -25.67 35.12
C LEU A 2 15.14 -24.99 36.14
N ASP A 3 16.05 -25.78 36.73
CA ASP A 3 17.16 -25.28 37.57
C ASP A 3 18.29 -24.78 36.66
N LYS A 4 18.02 -23.76 35.85
CA LYS A 4 19.07 -23.02 35.13
C LYS A 4 19.01 -21.57 35.58
N PRO A 5 20.15 -20.97 35.98
CA PRO A 5 20.18 -19.55 36.30
C PRO A 5 19.80 -18.73 35.06
N ASP A 6 19.03 -17.67 35.26
CA ASP A 6 18.74 -16.70 34.20
C ASP A 6 20.06 -16.21 33.60
N ARG A 7 20.09 -16.16 32.27
CA ARG A 7 21.25 -15.69 31.52
C ARG A 7 21.49 -14.21 31.86
N MET A 8 22.59 -13.93 32.55
CA MET A 8 22.99 -12.58 33.01
C MET A 8 23.58 -11.69 31.89
N ASP A 9 23.65 -12.18 30.66
CA ASP A 9 24.22 -11.49 29.49
C ASP A 9 23.18 -10.72 28.66
N PHE A 10 21.92 -10.67 29.08
CA PHE A 10 20.92 -9.83 28.43
C PHE A 10 21.13 -8.36 28.82
N LYS A 11 21.59 -7.56 27.86
CA LYS A 11 21.47 -6.10 27.94
C LYS A 11 20.00 -5.76 28.22
N PRO A 12 19.72 -4.84 29.16
CA PRO A 12 18.37 -4.32 29.34
C PRO A 12 17.86 -3.80 27.99
N LEU A 13 16.77 -4.36 27.51
CA LEU A 13 16.06 -3.80 26.37
C LEU A 13 15.30 -2.59 26.88
N ASP A 14 15.92 -1.40 26.79
CA ASP A 14 15.22 -0.15 27.07
C ASP A 14 14.18 0.10 25.97
N VAL A 15 12.98 -0.43 26.18
CA VAL A 15 11.84 -0.20 25.30
C VAL A 15 11.30 1.21 25.58
N ILE A 16 11.82 2.18 24.83
CA ILE A 16 11.40 3.59 24.91
C ILE A 16 9.92 3.75 24.49
N ARG A 17 9.40 2.82 23.66
CA ARG A 17 8.03 2.86 23.13
C ARG A 17 7.24 1.63 23.60
N LYS A 18 6.56 1.77 24.74
CA LYS A 18 5.75 0.70 25.34
C LYS A 18 4.49 0.32 24.54
N HIS A 19 4.09 1.14 23.57
CA HIS A 19 2.93 0.86 22.71
C HIS A 19 3.37 0.92 21.25
N GLY A 20 3.13 -0.16 20.53
CA GLY A 20 3.31 -0.31 19.09
C GLY A 20 2.00 -0.73 18.43
N VAL A 21 1.99 -0.74 17.11
CA VAL A 21 0.79 -1.07 16.32
C VAL A 21 0.29 -2.51 16.53
N PHE A 22 1.19 -3.40 16.91
CA PHE A 22 0.91 -4.83 17.08
C PHE A 22 1.25 -5.35 18.48
N PHE A 23 1.70 -4.48 19.38
CA PHE A 23 2.15 -4.91 20.69
C PHE A 23 2.05 -3.82 21.74
N THR A 24 1.87 -4.24 22.98
CA THR A 24 2.06 -3.43 24.18
C THR A 24 3.09 -4.10 25.08
N VAL A 25 3.99 -3.30 25.65
CA VAL A 25 4.96 -3.75 26.64
C VAL A 25 4.48 -3.34 28.02
N THR A 26 4.16 -4.33 28.85
CA THR A 26 3.66 -4.11 30.21
C THR A 26 4.79 -3.66 31.14
N ASP A 27 4.43 -3.22 32.35
CA ASP A 27 5.41 -2.70 33.33
C ASP A 27 6.41 -3.75 33.83
N GLY A 28 6.22 -5.04 33.51
CA GLY A 28 7.18 -6.12 33.75
C GLY A 28 8.08 -6.46 32.55
N GLY A 29 8.02 -5.70 31.45
CA GLY A 29 8.75 -5.99 30.21
C GLY A 29 8.14 -7.10 29.36
N LEU A 30 6.94 -7.58 29.72
CA LEU A 30 6.20 -8.57 28.93
C LEU A 30 5.65 -7.91 27.67
N VAL A 31 5.85 -8.54 26.51
CA VAL A 31 5.26 -8.11 25.24
C VAL A 31 3.93 -8.83 25.03
N GLU A 32 2.84 -8.08 25.08
CA GLU A 32 1.50 -8.53 24.72
C GLU A 32 1.20 -8.16 23.27
N TRP A 33 0.90 -9.15 22.44
CA TRP A 33 0.60 -8.94 21.03
C TRP A 33 -0.87 -8.56 20.85
N GLN A 34 -1.11 -7.55 20.01
CA GLN A 34 -2.43 -7.08 19.62
C GLN A 34 -2.68 -7.41 18.17
N ASN A 35 -3.88 -7.91 17.89
CA ASN A 35 -4.34 -8.09 16.52
C ASN A 35 -4.75 -6.73 15.94
N LEU A 36 -4.47 -6.54 14.66
CA LEU A 36 -4.93 -5.36 13.91
C LEU A 36 -5.69 -5.76 12.65
N ILE A 37 -5.09 -6.63 11.84
CA ILE A 37 -5.62 -7.06 10.55
C ILE A 37 -5.41 -8.55 10.42
N HIS A 38 -6.50 -9.30 10.20
CA HIS A 38 -6.45 -10.72 9.92
C HIS A 38 -6.02 -10.99 8.48
N ARG A 39 -6.55 -10.19 7.52
CA ARG A 39 -6.16 -10.29 6.10
C ARG A 39 -6.22 -8.95 5.40
N LEU A 40 -5.15 -8.64 4.68
CA LEU A 40 -5.02 -7.48 3.82
C LEU A 40 -4.65 -7.94 2.42
N SER A 41 -5.48 -7.61 1.42
CA SER A 41 -5.14 -7.86 0.03
C SER A 41 -5.86 -6.87 -0.87
N PHE A 42 -5.51 -6.86 -2.15
CA PHE A 42 -6.45 -6.42 -3.16
C PHE A 42 -7.31 -7.61 -3.59
N SER A 43 -8.58 -7.33 -3.86
CA SER A 43 -9.56 -8.30 -4.32
C SER A 43 -9.78 -8.22 -5.82
N GLU A 44 -9.79 -7.01 -6.38
CA GLU A 44 -9.96 -6.80 -7.82
C GLU A 44 -9.37 -5.46 -8.28
N LEU A 45 -9.14 -5.38 -9.58
CA LEU A 45 -8.81 -4.17 -10.33
C LEU A 45 -9.68 -4.16 -11.60
N THR A 46 -10.46 -3.09 -11.79
CA THR A 46 -11.20 -2.87 -13.04
C THR A 46 -10.70 -1.65 -13.79
N VAL A 47 -10.57 -1.79 -15.12
CA VAL A 47 -10.13 -0.71 -16.02
C VAL A 47 -11.20 -0.46 -17.10
N PRO A 48 -12.28 0.29 -16.78
CA PRO A 48 -13.32 0.61 -17.76
C PRO A 48 -12.89 1.76 -18.68
N TYR A 49 -13.09 1.59 -19.98
CA TYR A 49 -12.90 2.63 -20.99
C TYR A 49 -14.21 3.36 -21.31
N CYS A 50 -14.11 4.67 -21.58
CA CYS A 50 -15.26 5.55 -21.75
C CYS A 50 -15.60 5.86 -23.22
N ASP A 51 -15.26 4.97 -24.16
CA ASP A 51 -15.59 5.14 -25.58
C ASP A 51 -16.75 4.21 -25.96
N PRO A 52 -17.95 4.75 -26.25
CA PRO A 52 -19.15 3.94 -26.50
C PRO A 52 -19.14 3.27 -27.88
N ARG A 53 -18.23 3.65 -28.78
CA ARG A 53 -18.20 3.13 -30.15
C ARG A 53 -17.82 1.65 -30.16
N PRO A 54 -18.46 0.78 -30.97
CA PRO A 54 -17.99 -0.59 -31.17
C PRO A 54 -16.56 -0.64 -31.75
N PRO A 55 -15.67 -1.53 -31.29
CA PRO A 55 -15.83 -2.54 -30.22
C PRO A 55 -15.41 -2.03 -28.82
N HIS A 56 -15.20 -0.73 -28.65
CA HIS A 56 -14.61 -0.14 -27.44
C HIS A 56 -15.53 -0.17 -26.21
N HIS A 57 -16.85 -0.21 -26.40
CA HIS A 57 -17.80 -0.34 -25.28
C HIS A 57 -17.62 -1.62 -24.45
N ARG A 58 -16.93 -2.66 -24.98
CA ARG A 58 -16.64 -3.91 -24.26
C ARG A 58 -15.31 -3.86 -23.50
N LYS A 59 -14.57 -2.75 -23.59
CA LYS A 59 -13.25 -2.63 -22.97
C LYS A 59 -13.40 -2.33 -21.48
N GLN A 60 -13.53 -3.39 -20.71
CA GLN A 60 -13.46 -3.37 -19.26
C GLN A 60 -12.76 -4.65 -18.83
N ALA A 61 -11.49 -4.52 -18.43
CA ALA A 61 -10.73 -5.64 -17.89
C ALA A 61 -10.95 -5.73 -16.39
N PHE A 62 -11.22 -6.93 -15.88
CA PHE A 62 -11.10 -7.26 -14.46
C PHE A 62 -9.77 -7.99 -14.27
N ASP A 63 -8.71 -7.23 -14.02
CA ASP A 63 -7.34 -7.71 -14.19
C ASP A 63 -7.00 -8.89 -13.26
N PHE A 64 -7.51 -8.92 -12.02
CA PHE A 64 -7.21 -10.01 -11.10
C PHE A 64 -8.09 -11.22 -11.34
N GLY A 65 -9.37 -11.01 -11.65
CA GLY A 65 -10.31 -12.08 -11.98
C GLY A 65 -10.08 -12.73 -13.35
N ASP A 66 -9.85 -11.93 -14.39
CA ASP A 66 -9.77 -12.40 -15.78
C ASP A 66 -8.39 -12.96 -16.14
N VAL A 67 -7.32 -12.35 -15.62
CA VAL A 67 -5.92 -12.69 -16.02
C VAL A 67 -5.15 -13.36 -14.87
N GLY A 68 -5.38 -12.92 -13.64
CA GLY A 68 -4.67 -13.41 -12.46
C GLY A 68 -3.39 -12.60 -12.18
N ALA A 69 -3.39 -11.89 -11.06
CA ALA A 69 -2.27 -11.06 -10.62
C ALA A 69 -0.97 -11.87 -10.40
N GLY A 70 -1.09 -13.13 -9.97
CA GLY A 70 0.08 -13.99 -9.73
C GLY A 70 0.84 -14.31 -11.03
N TRP A 71 0.11 -14.69 -12.08
CA TRP A 71 0.68 -15.05 -13.38
C TRP A 71 1.33 -13.89 -14.12
N THR A 72 0.86 -12.67 -13.83
CA THR A 72 1.36 -11.44 -14.42
C THR A 72 2.43 -10.77 -13.57
N ALA A 73 2.90 -11.41 -12.49
CA ALA A 73 3.91 -10.85 -11.62
C ALA A 73 5.30 -10.88 -12.28
N ASN A 74 5.98 -9.74 -12.21
CA ASN A 74 7.29 -9.55 -12.83
C ASN A 74 8.40 -10.14 -11.95
N GLN A 75 9.45 -10.61 -12.60
CA GLN A 75 10.72 -10.90 -11.93
C GLN A 75 11.47 -9.58 -11.68
N LEU A 76 11.67 -9.24 -10.41
CA LEU A 76 12.27 -7.97 -9.99
C LEU A 76 13.80 -8.04 -10.01
N GLY A 77 14.42 -6.98 -10.52
CA GLY A 77 15.86 -6.78 -10.60
C GLY A 77 16.43 -5.94 -9.47
N LEU A 78 17.62 -6.30 -8.99
CA LEU A 78 18.34 -5.53 -7.97
C LEU A 78 18.70 -4.13 -8.49
N GLY A 79 18.30 -3.09 -7.76
CA GLY A 79 18.72 -1.70 -7.98
C GLY A 79 17.85 -0.88 -8.93
N CYS A 80 16.89 -1.48 -9.63
CA CYS A 80 15.98 -0.77 -10.54
C CYS A 80 14.53 -0.75 -10.02
N ASP A 81 14.02 -1.89 -9.56
CA ASP A 81 12.62 -2.02 -9.12
C ASP A 81 12.43 -1.68 -7.64
N CYS A 82 13.45 -1.98 -6.83
CA CYS A 82 13.44 -1.83 -5.39
C CYS A 82 14.69 -1.04 -4.96
N LEU A 83 14.53 -0.11 -4.00
CA LEU A 83 15.62 0.73 -3.48
C LEU A 83 16.03 0.28 -2.08
N GLY A 84 17.34 0.14 -1.85
CA GLY A 84 17.92 -0.15 -0.53
C GLY A 84 18.49 -1.56 -0.41
N ALA A 85 18.59 -2.05 0.83
CA ALA A 85 18.97 -3.44 1.11
C ALA A 85 17.73 -4.33 0.98
N ILE A 86 17.70 -5.17 -0.06
CA ILE A 86 16.48 -5.85 -0.49
C ILE A 86 16.59 -7.35 -0.25
N LYS A 87 15.55 -7.92 0.34
CA LYS A 87 15.29 -9.35 0.37
C LYS A 87 14.21 -9.70 -0.65
N TYR A 88 14.53 -10.57 -1.58
CA TYR A 88 13.57 -11.10 -2.54
C TYR A 88 12.93 -12.40 -2.07
N LEU A 89 11.67 -12.62 -2.46
CA LEU A 89 10.96 -13.88 -2.32
C LEU A 89 10.51 -14.37 -3.69
N ASP A 90 10.64 -15.67 -3.90
CA ASP A 90 10.18 -16.36 -5.09
C ASP A 90 8.72 -16.79 -4.92
N ALA A 91 7.99 -16.93 -6.03
CA ALA A 91 6.63 -17.46 -6.03
C ALA A 91 6.55 -18.70 -6.92
N THR A 92 5.86 -19.74 -6.44
CA THR A 92 5.59 -20.94 -7.24
C THR A 92 4.13 -20.95 -7.64
N LEU A 93 3.88 -20.94 -8.94
CA LEU A 93 2.55 -20.96 -9.56
C LEU A 93 2.32 -22.31 -10.23
N VAL A 94 1.06 -22.62 -10.55
CA VAL A 94 0.67 -23.88 -11.20
C VAL A 94 0.37 -23.59 -12.66
N LYS A 95 1.09 -24.26 -13.58
CA LYS A 95 0.88 -24.16 -15.03
C LYS A 95 -0.43 -24.82 -15.48
N PRO A 96 -0.92 -24.54 -16.70
CA PRO A 96 -2.11 -25.19 -17.25
C PRO A 96 -2.02 -26.73 -17.35
N ASP A 97 -0.80 -27.27 -17.43
CA ASP A 97 -0.52 -28.72 -17.41
C ASP A 97 -0.48 -29.32 -15.98
N GLY A 98 -0.63 -28.49 -14.95
CA GLY A 98 -0.57 -28.88 -13.54
C GLY A 98 0.84 -28.85 -12.94
N GLU A 99 1.88 -28.59 -13.73
CA GLU A 99 3.26 -28.56 -13.25
C GLU A 99 3.58 -27.28 -12.47
N PRO A 100 4.41 -27.34 -11.43
CA PRO A 100 4.86 -26.15 -10.72
C PRO A 100 5.81 -25.30 -11.58
N SER A 101 5.63 -23.98 -11.53
CA SER A 101 6.49 -22.99 -12.15
C SER A 101 6.95 -21.98 -11.12
N THR A 102 8.22 -22.03 -10.76
CA THR A 102 8.81 -21.04 -9.84
C THR A 102 9.30 -19.84 -10.62
N VAL A 103 8.72 -18.67 -10.32
CA VAL A 103 9.19 -17.37 -10.79
C VAL A 103 10.03 -16.76 -9.68
N LYS A 104 11.26 -16.36 -10.01
CA LYS A 104 12.20 -15.81 -9.04
C LYS A 104 11.92 -14.32 -8.78
N ASN A 105 12.27 -13.85 -7.59
CA ASN A 105 12.26 -12.44 -7.20
C ASN A 105 10.92 -11.73 -7.48
N VAL A 106 9.80 -12.33 -7.09
CA VAL A 106 8.46 -11.78 -7.38
C VAL A 106 8.06 -10.71 -6.37
N ILE A 107 8.44 -10.91 -5.11
CA ILE A 107 8.18 -9.97 -4.02
C ILE A 107 9.51 -9.44 -3.55
N CYS A 108 9.60 -8.13 -3.31
CA CYS A 108 10.75 -7.54 -2.65
C CYS A 108 10.36 -6.89 -1.34
N ILE A 109 11.21 -7.10 -0.35
CA ILE A 109 11.07 -6.59 1.02
C ILE A 109 12.30 -5.76 1.32
N HIS A 110 12.11 -4.50 1.69
CA HIS A 110 13.21 -3.63 2.10
C HIS A 110 12.76 -2.60 3.12
N GLU A 111 13.71 -1.96 3.79
CA GLU A 111 13.46 -0.80 4.63
C GLU A 111 13.88 0.49 3.92
N GLN A 112 13.10 1.56 4.12
CA GLN A 112 13.40 2.90 3.64
C GLN A 112 13.30 3.93 4.76
N ASP A 113 14.13 4.96 4.68
CA ASP A 113 14.02 6.16 5.50
C ASP A 113 12.78 6.96 5.07
N ASP A 114 11.89 7.25 6.02
CA ASP A 114 10.65 8.02 5.78
C ASP A 114 10.72 9.41 6.45
N GLY A 115 11.92 9.98 6.53
CA GLY A 115 12.13 11.32 7.08
C GLY A 115 12.08 11.37 8.61
N ILE A 116 11.37 12.36 9.15
CA ILE A 116 11.32 12.66 10.59
C ILE A 116 10.04 12.07 11.19
N LEU A 117 10.20 11.17 12.16
CA LEU A 117 9.10 10.58 12.91
C LEU A 117 8.47 11.63 13.84
N TRP A 118 9.30 12.28 14.65
CA TRP A 118 8.89 13.45 15.42
C TRP A 118 10.09 14.31 15.76
N LYS A 119 9.82 15.59 15.95
CA LYS A 119 10.79 16.59 16.37
C LYS A 119 10.12 17.54 17.33
N HIS A 120 10.78 17.85 18.43
CA HIS A 120 10.36 18.89 19.35
C HIS A 120 11.54 19.80 19.65
N ASN A 121 11.28 21.11 19.69
CA ASN A 121 12.26 22.10 20.13
C ASN A 121 11.66 22.85 21.32
N ASN A 122 12.27 22.70 22.48
CA ASN A 122 11.83 23.38 23.69
C ASN A 122 12.53 24.73 23.78
N LEU A 123 11.76 25.80 23.53
CA LEU A 123 12.27 27.18 23.56
C LEU A 123 12.77 27.60 24.95
N MET A 124 12.18 27.08 26.03
CA MET A 124 12.55 27.44 27.41
C MET A 124 13.91 26.84 27.82
N THR A 125 14.27 25.69 27.28
CA THR A 125 15.53 24.98 27.63
C THR A 125 16.57 24.98 26.52
N GLY A 126 16.21 25.46 25.31
CA GLY A 126 17.06 25.45 24.12
C GLY A 126 17.37 24.05 23.57
N ARG A 127 16.68 23.00 24.05
CA ARG A 127 16.93 21.61 23.65
C ARG A 127 16.03 21.19 22.49
N ALA A 128 16.65 20.62 21.47
CA ALA A 128 15.95 19.97 20.36
C ALA A 128 16.12 18.45 20.46
N VAL A 129 15.04 17.71 20.24
CA VAL A 129 15.05 16.25 20.09
C VAL A 129 14.45 15.91 18.74
N VAL A 130 15.09 14.98 18.03
CA VAL A 130 14.66 14.47 16.74
C VAL A 130 14.76 12.96 16.70
N VAL A 131 13.72 12.32 16.19
CA VAL A 131 13.68 10.88 15.93
C VAL A 131 13.31 10.70 14.45
N ARG A 132 14.08 9.87 13.74
CA ARG A 132 13.82 9.57 12.33
C ARG A 132 12.85 8.41 12.19
N ASP A 133 12.14 8.41 11.07
CA ASP A 133 11.18 7.37 10.74
C ASP A 133 11.73 6.34 9.76
N ARG A 134 11.24 5.11 9.86
CA ARG A 134 11.63 3.97 9.03
C ARG A 134 10.38 3.18 8.68
N LYS A 135 10.20 2.91 7.38
CA LYS A 135 9.13 2.06 6.87
C LYS A 135 9.70 0.79 6.26
N LEU A 136 9.06 -0.33 6.58
CA LEU A 136 9.26 -1.61 5.90
C LEU A 136 8.28 -1.66 4.72
N ILE A 137 8.80 -1.86 3.52
CA ILE A 137 8.02 -1.95 2.29
C ILE A 137 8.04 -3.38 1.79
N ILE A 138 6.85 -3.92 1.55
CA ILE A 138 6.65 -5.20 0.86
C ILE A 138 5.96 -4.88 -0.44
N GLN A 139 6.66 -5.04 -1.57
CA GLN A 139 6.13 -4.67 -2.87
C GLN A 139 6.21 -5.80 -3.89
N PHE A 140 5.30 -5.77 -4.84
CA PHE A 140 5.29 -6.61 -6.02
C PHE A 140 4.80 -5.79 -7.22
N ILE A 141 5.25 -6.18 -8.42
CA ILE A 141 4.91 -5.50 -9.67
C ILE A 141 4.24 -6.52 -10.60
N ILE A 142 3.14 -6.12 -11.20
CA ILE A 142 2.41 -6.92 -12.18
C ILE A 142 2.31 -6.19 -13.52
N THR A 143 2.40 -6.93 -14.62
CA THR A 143 2.24 -6.43 -15.99
C THR A 143 0.99 -7.00 -16.63
N LEU A 144 0.01 -6.15 -16.84
CA LEU A 144 -1.28 -6.50 -17.42
C LEU A 144 -1.41 -5.84 -18.78
N GLY A 145 -0.97 -6.56 -19.81
CA GLY A 145 -0.93 -6.09 -21.18
C GLY A 145 -0.02 -4.86 -21.32
N ASN A 146 -0.63 -3.68 -21.36
CA ASN A 146 0.06 -2.41 -21.59
C ASN A 146 0.23 -1.56 -20.31
N TYR A 147 -0.11 -2.10 -19.14
CA TYR A 147 0.02 -1.41 -17.86
C TYR A 147 0.90 -2.20 -16.89
N GLU A 148 1.73 -1.45 -16.17
CA GLU A 148 2.49 -1.94 -15.02
C GLU A 148 1.90 -1.36 -13.74
N TYR A 149 1.63 -2.22 -12.76
CA TYR A 149 1.13 -1.81 -11.47
C TYR A 149 2.08 -2.20 -10.35
N ILE A 150 2.46 -1.21 -9.55
CA ILE A 150 3.28 -1.41 -8.35
C ILE A 150 2.34 -1.36 -7.15
N SER A 151 2.27 -2.48 -6.43
CA SER A 151 1.50 -2.59 -5.20
C SER A 151 2.47 -2.73 -4.03
N SER A 152 2.41 -1.79 -3.07
CA SER A 152 3.36 -1.76 -1.94
C SER A 152 2.64 -1.62 -0.59
N TYR A 153 2.89 -2.57 0.30
CA TYR A 153 2.45 -2.48 1.69
C TYR A 153 3.53 -1.77 2.49
N HIS A 154 3.17 -0.66 3.12
CA HIS A 154 4.07 0.17 3.91
C HIS A 154 3.74 -0.04 5.39
N LEU A 155 4.69 -0.63 6.10
CA LEU A 155 4.60 -0.89 7.52
C LEU A 155 5.52 0.09 8.24
N ASP A 156 4.93 1.03 8.97
CA ASP A 156 5.64 1.95 9.84
C ASP A 156 5.36 1.58 11.31
N SER A 157 6.30 1.94 12.17
CA SER A 157 6.23 1.97 13.64
C SER A 157 4.96 2.58 14.25
N ARG A 158 4.15 3.32 13.48
CA ARG A 158 2.87 3.91 13.92
C ARG A 158 1.64 3.43 13.17
N LYS A 159 1.80 2.93 11.95
CA LYS A 159 0.69 2.66 11.04
C LYS A 159 1.00 1.48 10.13
N VAL A 160 -0.01 0.65 9.90
CA VAL A 160 -0.04 -0.24 8.74
C VAL A 160 -0.79 0.48 7.64
N PHE A 161 -0.09 0.84 6.57
CA PHE A 161 -0.69 1.55 5.44
C PHE A 161 -0.45 0.78 4.14
N THR A 162 -1.47 0.69 3.30
CA THR A 162 -1.29 0.21 1.92
C THR A 162 -1.13 1.41 1.03
N SER A 163 0.05 1.58 0.43
CA SER A 163 0.29 2.63 -0.56
C SER A 163 0.31 2.00 -1.94
N ARG A 164 -0.45 2.57 -2.89
CA ARG A 164 -0.36 2.12 -4.28
C ARG A 164 0.22 3.23 -5.14
N HIS A 165 1.22 2.88 -5.92
CA HIS A 165 1.76 3.74 -6.97
C HIS A 165 1.50 3.06 -8.32
N ALA A 166 0.46 3.48 -9.05
CA ALA A 166 0.28 3.09 -10.43
C ALA A 166 1.29 3.87 -11.29
N ARG A 167 2.34 3.20 -11.81
CA ARG A 167 3.29 3.83 -12.73
C ARG A 167 3.00 3.33 -14.14
N ARG A 168 2.34 4.18 -14.92
CA ARG A 168 1.83 3.89 -16.26
C ARG A 168 2.91 4.11 -17.32
N VAL A 169 3.33 3.07 -18.05
CA VAL A 169 4.27 3.24 -19.18
C VAL A 169 3.59 3.21 -20.56
N SER A 170 2.39 2.63 -20.71
CA SER A 170 1.71 2.65 -22.02
C SER A 170 0.19 2.80 -21.95
N CYS A 171 -0.35 3.81 -22.64
CA CYS A 171 -1.79 3.91 -22.86
C CYS A 171 -2.18 2.93 -23.98
N ARG A 172 -3.31 2.22 -23.85
CA ARG A 172 -3.86 1.48 -24.98
C ARG A 172 -4.35 2.46 -26.04
N ARG A 173 -3.76 2.37 -27.23
CA ARG A 173 -3.94 3.31 -28.36
C ARG A 173 -5.02 2.80 -29.31
N VAL A 174 -5.81 3.72 -29.83
CA VAL A 174 -6.69 3.48 -31.00
C VAL A 174 -6.33 4.46 -32.10
N SER A 175 -6.51 4.04 -33.35
CA SER A 175 -6.25 4.90 -34.50
C SER A 175 -7.28 6.02 -34.59
N ILE A 176 -6.84 7.19 -35.01
CA ILE A 176 -7.68 8.34 -35.34
C ILE A 176 -7.21 8.97 -36.64
N ASP A 177 -8.13 9.37 -37.51
CA ASP A 177 -7.76 9.98 -38.78
C ASP A 177 -7.08 11.35 -38.58
N PRO A 178 -6.14 11.73 -39.47
CA PRO A 178 -5.50 13.04 -39.41
C PRO A 178 -6.53 14.19 -39.38
N GLY A 179 -6.33 15.13 -38.46
CA GLY A 179 -7.20 16.31 -38.31
C GLY A 179 -8.55 16.04 -37.63
N LYS A 180 -8.84 14.80 -37.22
CA LYS A 180 -10.04 14.50 -36.42
C LYS A 180 -9.73 14.60 -34.93
N THR A 181 -10.74 14.98 -34.16
CA THR A 181 -10.74 14.97 -32.70
C THR A 181 -11.81 14.02 -32.17
N SER A 182 -11.68 13.60 -30.91
CA SER A 182 -12.65 12.72 -30.25
C SER A 182 -12.95 13.25 -28.85
N PRO A 183 -14.22 13.27 -28.42
CA PRO A 183 -14.56 13.64 -27.04
C PRO A 183 -14.18 12.54 -26.02
N TYR A 184 -13.88 11.31 -26.50
CA TYR A 184 -13.64 10.15 -25.65
C TYR A 184 -12.16 9.88 -25.34
N GLY A 185 -11.26 10.81 -25.66
CA GLY A 185 -9.83 10.64 -25.42
C GLY A 185 -8.98 11.81 -25.90
N THR A 186 -7.67 11.68 -25.69
CA THR A 186 -6.67 12.70 -26.06
C THR A 186 -5.78 12.19 -27.18
N ILE A 187 -5.45 13.04 -28.15
CA ILE A 187 -4.50 12.70 -29.22
C ILE A 187 -3.09 12.88 -28.65
N VAL A 188 -2.36 11.79 -28.49
CA VAL A 188 -1.01 11.78 -27.90
C VAL A 188 0.10 11.75 -28.97
N GLY A 189 -0.28 11.55 -30.23
CA GLY A 189 0.63 11.58 -31.37
C GLY A 189 -0.13 11.47 -32.69
N PRO A 190 0.53 11.68 -33.83
CA PRO A 190 -0.09 11.58 -35.15
C PRO A 190 -0.76 10.21 -35.33
N GLY A 191 -2.08 10.21 -35.59
CA GLY A 191 -2.85 8.98 -35.77
C GLY A 191 -3.17 8.21 -34.49
N VAL A 192 -2.83 8.73 -33.31
CA VAL A 192 -2.92 8.00 -32.03
C VAL A 192 -3.85 8.70 -31.04
N LEU A 193 -4.99 8.07 -30.76
CA LEU A 193 -5.93 8.47 -29.71
C LEU A 193 -5.74 7.60 -28.46
N ALA A 194 -5.47 8.25 -27.34
CA ALA A 194 -5.49 7.68 -26.00
C ALA A 194 -6.91 7.83 -25.42
N GLN A 195 -7.66 6.74 -25.36
CA GLN A 195 -9.02 6.75 -24.84
C GLN A 195 -9.06 7.02 -23.33
N ASN A 196 -10.05 7.77 -22.88
CA ASN A 196 -10.33 8.00 -21.46
C ASN A 196 -10.72 6.68 -20.79
N HIS A 197 -10.20 6.45 -19.59
CA HIS A 197 -10.48 5.27 -18.76
C HIS A 197 -10.09 5.55 -17.32
N GLN A 198 -10.62 4.72 -16.41
CA GLN A 198 -10.29 4.77 -14.99
C GLN A 198 -9.53 3.51 -14.58
N HIS A 199 -8.81 3.61 -13.47
CA HIS A 199 -8.15 2.50 -12.80
C HIS A 199 -8.74 2.41 -11.40
N ILE A 200 -9.58 1.40 -11.15
CA ILE A 200 -10.36 1.29 -9.92
C ILE A 200 -9.93 0.02 -9.20
N PHE A 201 -9.54 0.17 -7.93
CA PHE A 201 -9.01 -0.92 -7.11
C PHE A 201 -9.96 -1.23 -5.97
N ALA A 202 -10.23 -2.52 -5.75
CA ALA A 202 -10.98 -2.99 -4.60
C ALA A 202 -10.02 -3.61 -3.58
N ALA A 203 -9.74 -2.88 -2.50
CA ALA A 203 -9.00 -3.42 -1.37
C ALA A 203 -9.93 -4.28 -0.48
N ARG A 204 -9.45 -5.45 -0.04
CA ARG A 204 -10.12 -6.30 0.95
C ARG A 204 -9.36 -6.22 2.25
N ILE A 205 -10.00 -5.60 3.24
CA ILE A 205 -9.47 -5.43 4.58
C ILE A 205 -10.37 -6.21 5.54
N ASP A 206 -9.79 -7.23 6.15
CA ASP A 206 -10.42 -8.06 7.19
C ASP A 206 -9.80 -7.63 8.53
N ALA A 207 -10.45 -6.66 9.15
CA ALA A 207 -9.97 -6.03 10.37
C ALA A 207 -10.18 -6.96 11.58
N ALA A 208 -9.21 -6.95 12.49
CA ALA A 208 -9.27 -7.65 13.75
C ALA A 208 -8.62 -6.77 14.82
N ILE A 209 -9.18 -5.58 15.03
CA ILE A 209 -8.63 -4.56 15.94
C ILE A 209 -8.86 -5.04 17.37
N ASP A 210 -7.79 -5.46 18.04
CA ASP A 210 -7.73 -6.21 19.32
C ASP A 210 -8.46 -7.57 19.28
N VAL A 211 -9.70 -7.58 18.82
CA VAL A 211 -10.60 -8.72 18.69
C VAL A 211 -11.28 -8.72 17.31
N HIS A 212 -11.92 -9.84 16.95
CA HIS A 212 -12.66 -9.95 15.68
C HIS A 212 -14.03 -9.27 15.67
N ARG A 213 -14.59 -8.90 16.83
CA ARG A 213 -15.90 -8.24 16.93
C ARG A 213 -15.74 -6.73 16.84
N ASN A 214 -15.46 -6.24 15.64
CA ASN A 214 -15.34 -4.81 15.38
C ASN A 214 -16.65 -4.19 14.86
N THR A 215 -16.82 -2.89 15.07
CA THR A 215 -17.91 -2.07 14.53
C THR A 215 -17.32 -0.92 13.72
N VAL A 216 -18.05 -0.47 12.71
CA VAL A 216 -17.67 0.72 11.93
C VAL A 216 -18.40 1.93 12.49
N THR A 217 -17.66 2.98 12.81
CA THR A 217 -18.19 4.28 13.20
C THR A 217 -17.74 5.35 12.21
N THR A 218 -18.58 6.37 12.03
CA THR A 218 -18.28 7.54 11.19
C THR A 218 -18.33 8.78 12.08
N GLU A 219 -17.29 9.59 12.03
CA GLU A 219 -17.21 10.87 12.75
C GLU A 219 -17.12 12.00 11.74
N ASP A 220 -18.12 12.89 11.77
CA ASP A 220 -18.15 14.09 10.96
C ASP A 220 -17.85 15.31 11.85
N TYR A 221 -16.89 16.13 11.43
CA TYR A 221 -16.57 17.38 12.12
C TYR A 221 -17.52 18.47 11.65
N LEU A 222 -18.45 18.85 12.52
CA LEU A 222 -19.37 19.96 12.29
C LEU A 222 -18.92 21.20 13.05
N PRO A 223 -19.01 22.40 12.46
CA PRO A 223 -18.80 23.63 13.20
C PRO A 223 -19.82 23.71 14.34
N MET A 224 -19.40 24.17 15.51
CA MET A 224 -20.35 24.45 16.59
C MET A 224 -21.31 25.55 16.15
N PRO A 225 -22.62 25.45 16.48
CA PRO A 225 -23.56 26.54 16.25
C PRO A 225 -23.08 27.86 16.86
N MET A 226 -23.41 28.97 16.20
CA MET A 226 -23.14 30.30 16.74
C MET A 226 -24.14 30.60 17.85
N GLU A 227 -23.63 30.82 19.06
CA GLU A 227 -24.43 31.16 20.23
C GLU A 227 -23.75 32.30 20.99
N PRO A 228 -24.48 33.37 21.37
CA PRO A 228 -23.91 34.53 22.07
C PRO A 228 -23.16 34.20 23.35
N GLU A 229 -23.52 33.11 24.04
CA GLU A 229 -22.93 32.72 25.32
C GLU A 229 -21.85 31.64 25.19
N ARG A 230 -22.05 30.63 24.34
CA ARG A 230 -21.17 29.44 24.27
C ARG A 230 -20.17 29.48 23.14
N ASN A 231 -20.43 30.25 22.08
CA ASN A 231 -19.54 30.37 20.93
C ASN A 231 -19.59 31.79 20.31
N PRO A 232 -19.19 32.83 21.06
CA PRO A 232 -19.31 34.22 20.59
C PRO A 232 -18.23 34.64 19.58
N TYR A 233 -17.21 33.81 19.32
CA TYR A 233 -16.00 34.19 18.57
C TYR A 233 -15.82 33.43 17.25
N THR A 234 -16.86 32.80 16.72
CA THR A 234 -16.81 32.17 15.39
C THR A 234 -16.93 33.27 14.32
N GLN A 235 -15.80 33.65 13.72
CA GLN A 235 -15.73 34.33 12.41
C GLN A 235 -15.60 33.28 11.30
#